data_AF-A0A967DBR8-F1
#
_entry.id   AF-A0A967DBR8-F1
#
_cell.length_a   1.000
_cell.length_b   1.000
_cell.length_c   1.000
_cell.angle_alpha   90.00
_cell.angle_beta   90.00
_cell.angle_gamma   90.00
#
_symmetry.space_group_name_H-M   'P 1'
#
loop_
_entity.id
_entity.type
_entity.pdbx_description
1 polymer ?
#
loop_
_entity_poly.entity_id
_entity_poly.type
_entity_poly.pdbx_seq_one_letter_code
_entity_poly.pdbx_strand_id
1 'polypeptide(L)'
;MIRRLHVPLRNAEDVIPHLAKPEHWKKGYSAYELAVTWAQTPLDFPVRVRAALRTAPEYADAELIDGFFEREVDLGSAGRNSQTDLMLVAELGSELGIIAVEGKAEESFADCVKDWNDSAGKHRRLVSLCQTLELDPERVGDLRHQLLHRTASAIYEAKRYRCRHGLMLVHSFSATHRGFSDFAAFSAAMGVHMGQAGRCSAARMCEGVSLRLAWVADSPQV
;
A
#
# COMPACT_ATOMS: atom_id res chain seq x y z
N MET A 1 -4.61 -16.11 -2.98
CA MET A 1 -4.28 -17.33 -2.21
C MET A 1 -2.77 -17.48 -2.10
N ILE A 2 -2.21 -17.63 -0.89
CA ILE A 2 -0.77 -17.92 -0.72
C ILE A 2 -0.50 -19.31 -1.31
N ARG A 3 0.40 -19.40 -2.29
CA ARG A 3 0.72 -20.66 -2.99
C ARG A 3 1.92 -21.40 -2.41
N ARG A 4 2.71 -20.74 -1.54
CA ARG A 4 3.97 -21.25 -0.99
C ARG A 4 4.16 -20.74 0.43
N LEU A 5 4.81 -21.52 1.28
CA LEU A 5 5.25 -21.05 2.60
C LEU A 5 6.25 -19.89 2.43
N HIS A 6 6.19 -18.91 3.32
CA HIS A 6 7.13 -17.80 3.33
C HIS A 6 8.40 -18.21 4.08
N VAL A 7 9.54 -17.70 3.62
CA VAL A 7 10.86 -17.92 4.21
C VAL A 7 11.39 -16.55 4.65
N PRO A 8 12.03 -16.42 5.83
CA PRO A 8 12.58 -15.15 6.26
C PRO A 8 13.66 -14.66 5.28
N LEU A 9 13.61 -13.37 4.94
CA LEU A 9 14.71 -12.71 4.26
C LEU A 9 15.92 -12.64 5.20
N ARG A 10 17.10 -12.91 4.67
CA ARG A 10 18.38 -12.76 5.37
C ARG A 10 19.07 -11.47 4.95
N ASN A 11 18.90 -11.08 3.70
CA ASN A 11 19.39 -9.82 3.13
C ASN A 11 18.29 -9.17 2.28
N ALA A 12 18.43 -7.88 1.97
CA ALA A 12 17.47 -7.16 1.13
C ALA A 12 17.37 -7.78 -0.28
N GLU A 13 18.49 -8.26 -0.82
CA GLU A 13 18.62 -8.88 -2.14
C GLU A 13 17.81 -10.17 -2.28
N ASP A 14 17.41 -10.81 -1.17
CA ASP A 14 16.57 -12.01 -1.19
C ASP A 14 15.17 -11.70 -1.78
N VAL A 15 14.79 -10.42 -1.91
CA VAL A 15 13.56 -9.98 -2.59
C VAL A 15 13.67 -10.11 -4.12
N ILE A 16 14.87 -10.03 -4.71
CA ILE A 16 15.07 -9.97 -6.18
C ILE A 16 14.34 -11.08 -6.95
N PRO A 17 14.40 -12.37 -6.56
CA PRO A 17 13.73 -13.45 -7.29
C PRO A 17 12.19 -13.36 -7.25
N HIS A 18 11.64 -12.53 -6.36
CA HIS A 18 10.20 -12.33 -6.17
C HIS A 18 9.65 -11.11 -6.92
N LEU A 19 10.52 -10.23 -7.38
CA LEU A 19 10.13 -9.06 -8.17
C LEU A 19 9.49 -9.50 -9.49
N ALA A 20 8.44 -8.80 -9.91
CA ALA A 20 7.83 -9.03 -11.22
C ALA A 20 8.80 -8.79 -12.39
N LYS A 21 9.78 -7.90 -12.19
CA LYS A 21 10.86 -7.57 -13.13
C LYS A 21 12.17 -7.40 -12.36
N PRO A 22 13.04 -8.42 -12.31
CA PRO A 22 14.30 -8.35 -11.59
C PRO A 22 15.20 -7.18 -12.03
N GLU A 23 15.07 -6.68 -13.27
CA GLU A 23 15.85 -5.55 -13.77
C GLU A 23 15.48 -4.21 -13.11
N HIS A 24 14.42 -4.18 -12.31
CA HIS A 24 14.02 -3.02 -11.50
C HIS A 24 14.82 -2.92 -10.19
N TRP A 25 15.63 -3.92 -9.84
CA TRP A 25 16.55 -3.84 -8.71
C TRP A 25 17.73 -2.91 -9.03
N LYS A 26 17.54 -1.61 -8.79
CA LYS A 26 18.51 -0.54 -9.05
C LYS A 26 18.38 0.54 -7.99
N LYS A 27 19.50 1.11 -7.55
CA LYS A 27 19.49 2.32 -6.71
C LYS A 27 18.64 3.42 -7.36
N GLY A 28 17.85 4.13 -6.56
CA GLY A 28 16.90 5.15 -7.00
C GLY A 28 15.56 4.63 -7.52
N TYR A 29 15.33 3.30 -7.52
CA TYR A 29 14.05 2.69 -7.90
C TYR A 29 13.35 2.13 -6.66
N SER A 30 12.03 2.25 -6.60
CA SER A 30 11.22 1.89 -5.43
C SER A 30 11.49 0.50 -4.87
N ALA A 31 11.62 -0.53 -5.71
CA ALA A 31 11.86 -1.90 -5.25
C ALA A 31 13.15 -2.03 -4.43
N TYR A 32 14.25 -1.42 -4.90
CA TYR A 32 15.52 -1.39 -4.18
C TYR A 32 15.41 -0.56 -2.90
N GLU A 33 14.90 0.67 -3.03
CA GLU A 33 14.83 1.62 -1.91
C GLU A 33 13.97 1.10 -0.76
N LEU A 34 12.83 0.50 -1.10
CA LEU A 34 11.94 -0.12 -0.13
C LEU A 34 12.61 -1.33 0.54
N ALA A 35 13.12 -2.28 -0.23
CA ALA A 35 13.73 -3.49 0.34
C ALA A 35 14.92 -3.16 1.26
N VAL A 36 15.82 -2.27 0.84
CA VAL A 36 16.99 -1.87 1.63
C VAL A 36 16.59 -1.12 2.89
N THR A 37 15.71 -0.12 2.78
CA THR A 37 15.29 0.70 3.93
C THR A 37 14.61 -0.13 5.01
N TRP A 38 13.73 -1.05 4.62
CA TRP A 38 13.04 -1.91 5.57
C TRP A 38 13.93 -3.05 6.11
N ALA A 39 14.85 -3.59 5.32
CA ALA A 39 15.80 -4.61 5.81
C ALA A 39 16.82 -4.05 6.81
N GLN A 40 17.17 -2.76 6.69
CA GLN A 40 18.08 -2.08 7.63
C GLN A 40 17.42 -1.66 8.94
N THR A 41 16.10 -1.85 9.07
CA THR A 41 15.36 -1.53 10.29
C THR A 41 15.02 -2.83 11.03
N PRO A 42 15.86 -3.29 11.98
CA PRO A 42 15.64 -4.58 12.64
C PRO A 42 14.35 -4.57 13.46
N LEU A 43 13.35 -5.32 12.97
CA LEU A 43 12.07 -5.60 13.63
C LEU A 43 11.26 -4.36 14.06
N ASP A 44 11.43 -3.23 13.37
CA ASP A 44 10.65 -2.01 13.59
C ASP A 44 10.35 -1.31 12.26
N PHE A 45 9.59 -0.23 12.31
CA PHE A 45 9.25 0.63 11.20
C PHE A 45 10.36 1.65 10.93
N PRO A 46 10.70 1.94 9.67
CA PRO A 46 11.60 3.04 9.33
C PRO A 46 11.18 4.34 10.01
N VAL A 47 12.14 5.16 10.45
CA VAL A 47 11.90 6.31 11.36
C VAL A 47 10.80 7.26 10.87
N ARG A 48 10.72 7.52 9.56
CA ARG A 48 9.69 8.38 8.98
C ARG A 48 8.31 7.73 8.92
N VAL A 49 8.28 6.42 8.71
CA VAL A 49 7.06 5.62 8.80
C VAL A 49 6.55 5.60 10.24
N ARG A 50 7.42 5.33 11.21
CA ARG A 50 7.11 5.42 12.66
C ARG A 50 6.53 6.78 13.03
N ALA A 51 7.14 7.87 12.56
CA ALA A 51 6.66 9.22 12.81
C ALA A 51 5.24 9.46 12.23
N ALA A 52 4.95 8.95 11.04
CA ALA A 52 3.62 9.05 10.45
C ALA A 52 2.57 8.22 11.22
N LEU A 53 2.90 6.99 11.60
CA LEU A 53 2.03 6.11 12.40
C LEU A 53 1.65 6.74 13.74
N ARG A 54 2.61 7.41 14.40
CA ARG A 54 2.39 8.19 15.64
C ARG A 54 1.33 9.29 15.55
N THR A 55 0.93 9.68 14.34
CA THR A 55 -0.12 10.70 14.16
C THR A 55 -1.54 10.13 14.16
N ALA A 56 -1.70 8.81 14.13
CA ALA A 56 -2.98 8.12 14.26
C ALA A 56 -3.08 7.43 15.63
N PRO A 57 -4.14 7.66 16.42
CA PRO A 57 -4.25 7.11 17.78
C PRO A 57 -4.08 5.59 17.88
N GLU A 58 -4.67 4.83 16.96
CA GLU A 58 -4.63 3.35 16.98
C GLU A 58 -3.27 2.80 16.57
N TYR A 59 -2.47 3.58 15.84
CA TYR A 59 -1.15 3.20 15.35
C TYR A 59 -0.01 3.83 16.14
N ALA A 60 -0.32 4.62 17.16
CA ALA A 60 0.68 5.46 17.82
C ALA A 60 1.79 4.64 18.48
N ASP A 61 1.40 3.53 19.07
CA ASP A 61 2.25 2.56 19.73
C ASP A 61 2.30 1.24 18.96
N ALA A 62 2.05 1.27 17.64
CA ALA A 62 2.04 0.05 16.84
C ALA A 62 3.39 -0.69 16.93
N GLU A 63 3.37 -2.01 17.04
CA GLU A 63 4.56 -2.86 16.99
C GLU A 63 4.54 -3.73 15.74
N LEU A 64 5.68 -3.90 15.08
CA LEU A 64 5.77 -4.73 13.87
C LEU A 64 5.84 -6.20 14.27
N ILE A 65 4.88 -7.01 13.82
CA ILE A 65 4.87 -8.47 14.06
C ILE A 65 5.57 -9.19 12.92
N ASP A 66 5.15 -8.92 11.69
CA ASP A 66 5.63 -9.62 10.49
C ASP A 66 5.52 -8.74 9.24
N GLY A 67 6.36 -9.03 8.25
CA GLY A 67 6.38 -8.35 6.96
C GLY A 67 6.55 -9.32 5.79
N PHE A 68 5.85 -9.05 4.69
CA PHE A 68 5.86 -9.87 3.48
C PHE A 68 6.07 -8.99 2.25
N PHE A 69 7.23 -9.09 1.62
CA PHE A 69 7.47 -8.48 0.32
C PHE A 69 6.67 -9.17 -0.79
N GLU A 70 6.31 -8.41 -1.82
CA GLU A 70 5.68 -8.89 -3.05
C GLU A 70 4.40 -9.71 -2.78
N ARG A 71 3.59 -9.23 -1.82
CA ARG A 71 2.40 -9.94 -1.34
C ARG A 71 1.29 -9.92 -2.38
N GLU A 72 1.01 -11.08 -2.98
CA GLU A 72 -0.18 -11.28 -3.79
C GLU A 72 -1.46 -11.33 -2.94
N VAL A 73 -2.41 -10.46 -3.27
CA VAL A 73 -3.74 -10.36 -2.68
C VAL A 73 -4.79 -10.64 -3.74
N ASP A 74 -5.66 -11.60 -3.43
CA ASP A 74 -6.84 -11.89 -4.23
C ASP A 74 -7.89 -10.82 -3.94
N LEU A 75 -8.31 -10.10 -4.98
CA LEU A 75 -9.30 -9.02 -4.85
C LEU A 75 -10.75 -9.51 -5.05
N GLY A 76 -11.00 -10.83 -4.97
CA GLY A 76 -12.34 -11.41 -5.05
C GLY A 76 -13.03 -11.27 -6.40
N SER A 77 -12.30 -10.82 -7.42
CA SER A 77 -12.78 -10.60 -8.78
C SER A 77 -11.88 -11.28 -9.80
N ALA A 78 -12.44 -11.68 -10.94
CA ALA A 78 -11.69 -12.33 -12.01
C ALA A 78 -10.50 -11.47 -12.48
N GLY A 79 -9.42 -12.13 -12.87
CA GLY A 79 -8.18 -11.50 -13.33
C GLY A 79 -6.99 -11.83 -12.43
N ARG A 80 -5.89 -11.07 -12.59
CA ARG A 80 -4.67 -11.27 -11.80
C ARG A 80 -4.85 -10.72 -10.38
N ASN A 81 -4.18 -11.35 -9.42
CA ASN A 81 -4.05 -10.82 -8.06
C ASN A 81 -3.42 -9.42 -8.06
N SER A 82 -3.74 -8.61 -7.05
CA SER A 82 -2.98 -7.41 -6.74
C SER A 82 -1.66 -7.81 -6.08
N GLN A 83 -0.54 -7.19 -6.45
CA GLN A 83 0.78 -7.51 -5.88
C GLN A 83 1.30 -6.36 -5.03
N THR A 84 1.04 -6.34 -3.72
CA THR A 84 1.47 -5.25 -2.83
C THR A 84 2.96 -5.35 -2.54
N ASP A 85 3.72 -4.27 -2.71
CA ASP A 85 5.19 -4.31 -2.61
C ASP A 85 5.66 -4.80 -1.24
N LEU A 86 5.02 -4.35 -0.16
CA LEU A 86 5.26 -4.84 1.20
C LEU A 86 3.95 -4.85 2.00
N MET A 87 3.62 -5.98 2.61
CA MET A 87 2.46 -6.15 3.49
C MET A 87 2.93 -6.41 4.92
N LEU A 88 2.46 -5.62 5.87
CA LEU A 88 2.83 -5.75 7.28
C LEU A 88 1.65 -6.18 8.12
N VAL A 89 1.95 -6.98 9.14
CA VAL A 89 1.07 -7.25 10.27
C VAL A 89 1.64 -6.51 11.46
N ALA A 90 0.81 -5.69 12.11
CA ALA A 90 1.20 -4.91 13.27
C ALA A 90 0.29 -5.22 14.46
N GLU A 91 0.85 -5.18 15.66
CA GLU A 91 0.09 -5.11 16.90
C GLU A 91 -0.37 -3.68 17.13
N LEU A 92 -1.64 -3.48 17.46
CA LEU A 92 -2.29 -2.21 17.77
C LEU A 92 -2.95 -2.34 19.15
N GLY A 93 -2.13 -2.42 20.20
CA GLY A 93 -2.59 -2.80 21.54
C GLY A 93 -3.13 -4.24 21.55
N SER A 94 -4.40 -4.43 21.96
CA SER A 94 -5.02 -5.78 21.97
C SER A 94 -5.52 -6.27 20.60
N GLU A 95 -5.38 -5.46 19.55
CA GLU A 95 -5.86 -5.78 18.21
C GLU A 95 -4.71 -5.90 17.21
N LEU A 96 -4.99 -6.50 16.06
CA LEU A 96 -4.07 -6.51 14.93
C LEU A 96 -4.42 -5.41 13.93
N GLY A 97 -3.43 -5.00 13.15
CA GLY A 97 -3.57 -4.11 12.00
C GLY A 97 -2.84 -4.65 10.79
N ILE A 98 -3.37 -4.35 9.61
CA ILE A 98 -2.69 -4.58 8.34
C ILE A 98 -2.22 -3.27 7.75
N ILE A 99 -0.99 -3.24 7.25
CA ILE A 99 -0.42 -2.09 6.54
C ILE A 99 0.04 -2.56 5.16
N ALA A 100 -0.66 -2.14 4.12
CA ALA A 100 -0.27 -2.35 2.74
C ALA A 100 0.63 -1.18 2.30
N VAL A 101 1.91 -1.45 2.10
CA VAL A 101 2.92 -0.47 1.69
C VAL A 101 3.18 -0.59 0.19
N GLU A 102 3.06 0.53 -0.51
CA GLU A 102 3.50 0.70 -1.90
C GLU A 102 4.76 1.56 -1.93
N GLY A 103 5.83 1.05 -2.54
CA GLY A 103 7.04 1.82 -2.79
C GLY A 103 6.88 2.74 -4.00
N LYS A 104 7.35 3.97 -3.92
CA LYS A 104 7.46 4.86 -5.09
C LYS A 104 8.74 5.66 -5.10
N ALA A 105 9.45 5.69 -6.22
CA ALA A 105 10.54 6.64 -6.43
C ALA A 105 10.15 7.65 -7.52
N GLU A 106 10.99 7.82 -8.53
CA GLU A 106 10.74 8.74 -9.63
C GLU A 106 9.84 8.14 -10.73
N GLU A 107 9.36 6.91 -10.60
CA GLU A 107 8.34 6.37 -11.49
C GLU A 107 6.93 6.89 -11.14
N SER A 108 6.06 7.05 -12.14
CA SER A 108 4.66 7.36 -11.89
C SER A 108 3.92 6.16 -11.30
N PHE A 109 2.73 6.41 -10.75
CA PHE A 109 1.72 5.37 -10.66
C PHE A 109 1.35 4.85 -12.06
N ALA A 110 0.73 3.68 -12.11
CA ALA A 110 0.19 3.12 -13.35
C ALA A 110 -0.92 4.01 -13.96
N ASP A 111 -1.55 3.55 -15.03
CA ASP A 111 -2.54 4.34 -15.77
C ASP A 111 -3.71 4.83 -14.92
N CYS A 112 -4.35 5.91 -15.37
CA CYS A 112 -5.63 6.33 -14.78
C CYS A 112 -6.71 5.29 -15.05
N VAL A 113 -7.76 5.26 -14.24
CA VAL A 113 -8.87 4.28 -14.36
C VAL A 113 -9.51 4.35 -15.75
N LYS A 114 -9.71 5.55 -16.31
CA LYS A 114 -10.33 5.74 -17.63
C LYS A 114 -9.54 5.07 -18.76
N ASP A 115 -8.20 5.06 -18.65
CA ASP A 115 -7.32 4.49 -19.66
C ASP A 115 -7.12 2.98 -19.41
N TRP A 116 -7.08 2.58 -18.14
CA TRP A 116 -6.96 1.17 -17.75
C TRP A 116 -8.22 0.37 -18.06
N ASN A 117 -9.42 0.95 -17.89
CA ASN A 117 -10.71 0.27 -17.99
C ASN A 117 -11.17 0.05 -19.45
N ASP A 118 -10.42 -0.76 -20.20
CA ASP A 118 -10.59 -1.00 -21.64
C ASP A 118 -11.42 -2.24 -22.01
N SER A 119 -11.96 -2.97 -21.03
CA SER A 119 -12.62 -4.26 -21.27
C SER A 119 -13.69 -4.57 -20.23
N ALA A 120 -14.69 -5.37 -20.61
CA ALA A 120 -15.78 -5.77 -19.71
C ALA A 120 -15.30 -6.51 -18.44
N GLY A 121 -14.17 -7.22 -18.52
CA GLY A 121 -13.52 -7.85 -17.37
C GLY A 121 -12.97 -6.82 -16.38
N LYS A 122 -12.22 -5.83 -16.88
CA LYS A 122 -11.69 -4.74 -16.05
C LYS A 122 -12.80 -3.84 -15.49
N HIS A 123 -13.87 -3.63 -16.25
CA HIS A 123 -15.02 -2.85 -15.76
C HIS A 123 -15.71 -3.55 -14.56
N ARG A 124 -15.97 -4.87 -14.65
CA ARG A 124 -16.49 -5.63 -13.51
C ARG A 124 -15.55 -5.57 -12.30
N ARG A 125 -14.24 -5.63 -12.54
CA ARG A 125 -13.22 -5.47 -11.49
C ARG A 125 -13.27 -4.06 -10.87
N LEU A 126 -13.40 -3.01 -11.69
CA LEU A 126 -13.54 -1.64 -11.22
C LEU A 126 -14.75 -1.48 -10.30
N VAL A 127 -15.90 -2.00 -10.72
CA VAL A 127 -17.15 -1.96 -9.93
C VAL A 127 -16.95 -2.64 -8.58
N SER A 128 -16.32 -3.82 -8.56
CA SER A 128 -16.01 -4.53 -7.31
C SER A 128 -15.07 -3.73 -6.40
N LEU A 129 -14.02 -3.11 -6.96
CA LEU A 129 -13.10 -2.26 -6.20
C LEU A 129 -13.82 -1.04 -5.61
N CYS A 130 -14.64 -0.39 -6.41
CA CYS A 130 -15.41 0.78 -5.99
C CYS A 130 -16.44 0.41 -4.91
N GLN A 131 -17.05 -0.78 -4.99
CA GLN A 131 -17.90 -1.29 -3.91
C GLN A 131 -17.13 -1.44 -2.59
N THR A 132 -15.95 -2.08 -2.63
CA THR A 132 -15.10 -2.27 -1.45
C THR A 132 -14.62 -0.95 -0.85
N LEU A 133 -14.29 0.02 -1.69
CA LEU A 133 -13.77 1.33 -1.29
C LEU A 133 -14.87 2.37 -1.06
N GLU A 134 -16.13 1.99 -1.28
CA GLU A 134 -17.30 2.87 -1.25
C GLU A 134 -17.07 4.14 -2.10
N LEU A 135 -16.65 3.93 -3.35
CA LEU A 135 -16.46 4.95 -4.38
C LEU A 135 -17.53 4.79 -5.46
N ASP A 136 -17.78 5.87 -6.19
CA ASP A 136 -18.63 5.88 -7.38
C ASP A 136 -17.80 5.53 -8.63
N PRO A 137 -18.07 4.40 -9.32
CA PRO A 137 -17.33 3.99 -10.52
C PRO A 137 -17.32 5.04 -11.64
N GLU A 138 -18.32 5.92 -11.71
CA GLU A 138 -18.42 6.94 -12.75
C GLU A 138 -17.50 8.15 -12.47
N ARG A 139 -17.05 8.31 -11.22
CA ARG A 139 -16.30 9.49 -10.76
C ARG A 139 -14.83 9.23 -10.49
N VAL A 140 -14.35 8.01 -10.74
CA VAL A 140 -12.96 7.59 -10.47
C VAL A 140 -12.06 7.60 -11.69
N GLY A 141 -12.55 8.03 -12.87
CA GLY A 141 -11.85 7.92 -14.15
C GLY A 141 -10.43 8.53 -14.16
N ASP A 142 -10.24 9.66 -13.49
CA ASP A 142 -8.94 10.35 -13.42
C ASP A 142 -8.02 9.83 -12.32
N LEU A 143 -8.49 8.94 -11.45
CA LEU A 143 -7.70 8.36 -10.37
C LEU A 143 -6.77 7.26 -10.90
N ARG A 144 -5.65 7.03 -10.20
CA ARG A 144 -4.71 5.95 -10.51
C ARG A 144 -5.29 4.61 -10.10
N HIS A 145 -5.52 3.69 -11.04
CA HIS A 145 -6.13 2.39 -10.72
C HIS A 145 -5.28 1.56 -9.73
N GLN A 146 -3.96 1.76 -9.73
CA GLN A 146 -3.04 1.15 -8.76
C GLN A 146 -3.40 1.50 -7.32
N LEU A 147 -3.79 2.76 -7.03
CA LEU A 147 -4.17 3.19 -5.68
C LEU A 147 -5.46 2.48 -5.21
N LEU A 148 -6.44 2.30 -6.09
CA LEU A 148 -7.64 1.51 -5.79
C LEU A 148 -7.27 0.06 -5.44
N HIS A 149 -6.41 -0.56 -6.25
CA HIS A 149 -5.96 -1.93 -6.04
C HIS A 149 -5.22 -2.10 -4.70
N ARG A 150 -4.28 -1.21 -4.36
CA ARG A 150 -3.50 -1.32 -3.10
C ARG A 150 -4.36 -1.07 -1.87
N THR A 151 -5.27 -0.11 -1.97
CA THR A 151 -6.17 0.20 -0.87
C THR A 151 -7.14 -0.95 -0.61
N ALA A 152 -7.70 -1.54 -1.67
CA ALA A 152 -8.51 -2.76 -1.55
C ALA A 152 -7.70 -3.94 -1.00
N SER A 153 -6.43 -4.09 -1.39
CA SER A 153 -5.54 -5.12 -0.81
C SER A 153 -5.44 -5.01 0.72
N ALA A 154 -5.33 -3.80 1.27
CA ALA A 154 -5.28 -3.58 2.72
C ALA A 154 -6.55 -4.09 3.41
N ILE A 155 -7.73 -3.80 2.84
CA ILE A 155 -9.03 -4.24 3.38
C ILE A 155 -9.16 -5.76 3.31
N TYR A 156 -8.86 -6.37 2.17
CA TYR A 156 -8.99 -7.82 1.99
C TYR A 156 -8.04 -8.60 2.89
N GLU A 157 -6.79 -8.15 3.02
CA GLU A 157 -5.85 -8.80 3.95
C GLU A 157 -6.22 -8.53 5.40
N ALA A 158 -6.75 -7.36 5.77
CA ALA A 158 -7.28 -7.11 7.11
C ALA A 158 -8.37 -8.13 7.47
N LYS A 159 -9.35 -8.33 6.58
CA LYS A 159 -10.39 -9.35 6.74
C LYS A 159 -9.83 -10.76 6.85
N ARG A 160 -8.81 -11.09 6.04
CA ARG A 160 -8.17 -12.41 6.03
C ARG A 160 -7.45 -12.70 7.36
N TYR A 161 -6.77 -11.71 7.93
CA TYR A 161 -6.16 -11.78 9.26
C TYR A 161 -7.16 -11.55 10.40
N ARG A 162 -8.46 -11.38 10.08
CA ARG A 162 -9.54 -11.13 11.03
C ARG A 162 -9.33 -9.89 11.89
N CYS A 163 -8.67 -8.88 11.35
CA CYS A 163 -8.49 -7.61 12.01
C CYS A 163 -9.46 -6.55 11.48
N ARG A 164 -9.59 -5.45 12.23
CA ARG A 164 -10.50 -4.34 11.93
C ARG A 164 -9.76 -3.09 11.48
N HIS A 165 -8.44 -3.10 11.43
CA HIS A 165 -7.62 -1.94 11.09
C HIS A 165 -6.81 -2.20 9.83
N GLY A 166 -6.93 -1.29 8.86
CA GLY A 166 -6.19 -1.33 7.61
C GLY A 166 -5.54 0.03 7.33
N LEU A 167 -4.32 0.03 6.83
CA LEU A 167 -3.63 1.23 6.37
C LEU A 167 -3.07 0.97 4.97
N MET A 168 -3.39 1.82 4.02
CA MET A 168 -2.63 1.90 2.76
C MET A 168 -1.61 3.03 2.91
N LEU A 169 -0.33 2.68 2.79
CA LEU A 169 0.78 3.61 2.95
C LEU A 169 1.59 3.66 1.65
N VAL A 170 1.80 4.84 1.10
CA VAL A 170 2.83 5.03 0.08
C VAL A 170 4.12 5.44 0.76
N HIS A 171 5.18 4.65 0.59
CA HIS A 171 6.53 4.99 1.01
C HIS A 171 7.30 5.51 -0.22
N SER A 172 7.42 6.83 -0.29
CA SER A 172 8.03 7.52 -1.42
C SER A 172 9.49 7.86 -1.15
N PHE A 173 10.35 7.59 -2.11
CA PHE A 173 11.78 7.92 -2.16
C PHE A 173 12.07 9.00 -3.22
N SER A 174 11.03 9.73 -3.65
CA SER A 174 11.16 10.81 -4.62
C SER A 174 11.55 12.11 -3.92
N ALA A 175 12.66 12.72 -4.37
CA ALA A 175 13.08 14.03 -3.89
C ALA A 175 12.11 15.15 -4.27
N THR A 176 11.28 14.94 -5.31
CA THR A 176 10.31 15.92 -5.81
C THR A 176 8.88 15.65 -5.35
N HIS A 177 8.67 14.68 -4.43
CA HIS A 177 7.36 14.21 -4.02
C HIS A 177 6.47 13.76 -5.21
N ARG A 178 7.11 13.16 -6.23
CA ARG A 178 6.42 12.69 -7.42
C ARG A 178 5.27 11.74 -7.05
N GLY A 179 4.10 12.00 -7.61
CA GLY A 179 2.89 11.19 -7.37
C GLY A 179 2.08 11.59 -6.13
N PHE A 180 2.56 12.52 -5.29
CA PHE A 180 1.78 12.96 -4.12
C PHE A 180 0.45 13.63 -4.53
N SER A 181 0.42 14.38 -5.64
CA SER A 181 -0.83 14.99 -6.15
C SER A 181 -1.87 13.94 -6.54
N ASP A 182 -1.45 12.85 -7.19
CA ASP A 182 -2.33 11.75 -7.56
C ASP A 182 -2.88 11.04 -6.31
N PHE A 183 -2.02 10.83 -5.30
CA PHE A 183 -2.41 10.26 -4.02
C PHE A 183 -3.37 11.17 -3.24
N ALA A 184 -3.11 12.48 -3.23
CA ALA A 184 -3.99 13.47 -2.60
C ALA A 184 -5.37 13.48 -3.26
N ALA A 185 -5.43 13.46 -4.60
CA ALA A 185 -6.69 13.37 -5.34
C ALA A 185 -7.46 12.09 -5.01
N PHE A 186 -6.78 10.93 -4.93
CA PHE A 186 -7.37 9.68 -4.49
C PHE A 186 -7.89 9.75 -3.04
N SER A 187 -7.11 10.32 -2.12
CA SER A 187 -7.52 10.49 -0.72
C SER A 187 -8.79 11.34 -0.61
N ALA A 188 -8.87 12.44 -1.38
CA ALA A 188 -10.05 13.30 -1.42
C ALA A 188 -11.28 12.57 -1.97
N ALA A 189 -11.12 11.73 -3.01
CA ALA A 189 -12.18 10.86 -3.51
C ALA A 189 -12.63 9.84 -2.45
N MET A 190 -11.70 9.36 -1.62
CA MET A 190 -11.99 8.53 -0.44
C MET A 190 -12.61 9.32 0.72
N GLY A 191 -12.91 10.62 0.57
CA GLY A 191 -13.50 11.44 1.62
C GLY A 191 -12.55 11.78 2.78
N VAL A 192 -11.24 11.51 2.62
CA VAL A 192 -10.22 11.79 3.63
C VAL A 192 -9.15 12.71 3.05
N HIS A 193 -9.02 13.93 3.57
CA HIS A 193 -8.11 14.90 2.99
C HIS A 193 -6.66 14.68 3.46
N MET A 194 -5.75 14.43 2.52
CA MET A 194 -4.30 14.38 2.77
C MET A 194 -3.62 15.68 2.31
N GLY A 195 -3.54 16.66 3.22
CA GLY A 195 -2.95 17.97 2.92
C GLY A 195 -1.41 18.00 2.98
N GLN A 196 -0.78 17.02 3.62
CA GLN A 196 0.67 16.94 3.74
C GLN A 196 1.13 15.48 3.94
N ALA A 197 2.37 15.21 3.54
CA ALA A 197 3.06 13.95 3.82
C ALA A 197 3.41 13.79 5.32
N GLY A 198 3.82 12.58 5.69
CA GLY A 198 4.36 12.26 7.02
C GLY A 198 3.30 12.08 8.10
N ARG A 199 2.04 11.86 7.72
CA ARG A 199 0.91 11.65 8.65
C ARG A 199 -0.07 10.63 8.10
N CYS A 200 -0.87 10.04 8.99
CA CYS A 200 -2.02 9.25 8.61
C CYS A 200 -3.26 10.13 8.45
N SER A 201 -4.14 9.78 7.51
CA SER A 201 -5.46 10.38 7.35
C SER A 201 -6.35 10.09 8.54
N ALA A 202 -7.50 10.77 8.63
CA ALA A 202 -8.62 10.30 9.43
C ALA A 202 -9.02 8.86 8.99
N ALA A 203 -9.55 8.07 9.93
CA ALA A 203 -10.07 6.76 9.62
C ALA A 203 -11.41 6.88 8.86
N ARG A 204 -11.60 5.98 7.90
CA ARG A 204 -12.86 5.77 7.20
C ARG A 204 -13.23 4.30 7.28
N MET A 205 -14.48 4.00 7.59
CA MET A 205 -14.97 2.63 7.53
C MET A 205 -15.19 2.21 6.09
N CYS A 206 -14.65 1.05 5.71
CA CYS A 206 -14.90 0.40 4.42
C CYS A 206 -15.10 -1.11 4.66
N GLU A 207 -16.29 -1.61 4.35
CA GLU A 207 -16.68 -3.01 4.56
C GLU A 207 -16.29 -3.63 5.93
N GLY A 208 -16.43 -2.85 7.01
CA GLY A 208 -16.13 -3.29 8.37
C GLY A 208 -14.65 -3.17 8.79
N VAL A 209 -13.80 -2.57 7.95
CA VAL A 209 -12.40 -2.22 8.28
C VAL A 209 -12.27 -0.71 8.45
N SER A 210 -11.69 -0.29 9.57
CA SER A 210 -11.20 1.08 9.82
C SER A 210 -9.96 1.31 8.97
N LEU A 211 -10.16 1.93 7.81
CA LEU A 211 -9.14 2.21 6.81
C LEU A 211 -8.55 3.59 7.02
N ARG A 212 -7.21 3.69 7.01
CA ARG A 212 -6.46 4.93 6.91
C ARG A 212 -5.61 4.94 5.64
N LEU A 213 -5.22 6.14 5.21
CA LEU A 213 -4.27 6.38 4.14
C LEU A 213 -3.06 7.14 4.69
N ALA A 214 -1.87 6.89 4.18
CA ALA A 214 -0.68 7.67 4.51
C ALA A 214 0.26 7.81 3.32
N TRP A 215 0.96 8.94 3.27
CA TRP A 215 2.11 9.14 2.39
C TRP A 215 3.31 9.51 3.23
N VAL A 216 4.39 8.75 3.11
CA VAL A 216 5.67 9.01 3.77
C VAL A 216 6.69 9.34 2.71
N ALA A 217 7.35 10.49 2.83
CA ALA A 217 8.45 10.87 1.97
C ALA A 217 9.78 10.64 2.69
N ASP A 218 10.65 9.84 2.10
CA ASP A 218 11.99 9.52 2.56
C ASP A 218 13.02 9.81 1.46
N SER A 219 14.29 9.78 1.84
CA SER A 219 15.41 9.97 0.91
C SER A 219 15.82 8.63 0.31
N PRO A 220 16.16 8.57 -0.99
CA PRO A 220 16.75 7.37 -1.56
C PRO A 220 18.14 7.11 -0.94
N GLN A 221 18.55 5.85 -0.94
CA GLN A 221 19.87 5.40 -0.53
C GLN A 221 20.92 6.01 -1.47
N VAL A 222 21.94 6.63 -0.87
CA VAL A 222 23.06 7.27 -1.60
C VAL A 222 24.01 6.22 -2.17
#